data_AF-A0AA35RJM3-F1
#
_entry.id   AF-A0AA35RJM3-F1
#
_cell.length_a   1.000
_cell.length_b   1.000
_cell.length_c   1.000
_cell.angle_alpha   90.00
_cell.angle_beta   90.00
_cell.angle_gamma   90.00
#
_symmetry.space_group_name_H-M   'P 1'
#
loop_
_entity.id
_entity.type
_entity.pdbx_description
1 polymer ?
#
loop_
_entity_poly.entity_id
_entity_poly.type
_entity_poly.pdbx_seq_one_letter_code
_entity_poly.pdbx_strand_id
1 'polypeptide(L)'
;MTHTPGYGALIALGMLNALKRVNHSTKEIEAAEAYLESLSESGRFLTFAGGGPLIGTRLREAESDRAALRLVSETPDGIVVSGKIQMHTSTPFAEDLLITSRDELPPGSGRLLWFIVPVNSPGLRVVSRRAVARHSNPFLSPLSSRFDELDSMVWMEDVFVPRSRVFTGELMNRNQRHSLVAWLLWHHSYGWLAKAELTLGLGLALAEVMGLKDNPQTIEQLVELTVNVHVAAAGINTLKVRQRMGEILRGLPGSSLVNAPADTDFADPKMAADLEDAFGGGGYTAMQRAALLQLAWDQVSSGLDGREAVFELHASGGLDAWRSQLASWFGSYNELANGVQEFMQVDIPPLDLSSLQEVNDAARAIEFYTSVFGATEKFRLTDPSGRIGHAVLDFGGTTLMLAEEFPEFGILGPLTLGGTTVTMHLQVDDADAVIRRAAEAGAEIESDPEDQFYGERSGWLRDPSGHRWNIGHFLAEVTPEEMQRRFTAMMTGTGN
;
A
#
# COMPACT_ATOMS: atom_id res chain seq x y z
N MET A 1 -11.29 -6.54 -12.06
CA MET A 1 -11.49 -5.52 -13.12
C MET A 1 -10.84 -4.21 -12.69
N THR A 2 -10.51 -3.29 -13.60
CA THR A 2 -9.83 -2.00 -13.35
C THR A 2 -10.77 -0.80 -13.38
N HIS A 3 -11.82 -0.87 -14.19
CA HIS A 3 -12.86 0.15 -14.31
C HIS A 3 -14.18 -0.48 -13.85
N THR A 4 -14.58 -0.13 -12.62
CA THR A 4 -15.79 -0.61 -11.94
C THR A 4 -16.72 0.56 -11.64
N PRO A 5 -17.98 0.36 -11.22
CA PRO A 5 -18.83 1.45 -10.74
C PRO A 5 -18.17 2.33 -9.66
N GLY A 6 -17.34 1.75 -8.78
CA GLY A 6 -16.54 2.50 -7.81
C GLY A 6 -15.46 3.41 -8.43
N TYR A 7 -14.87 3.01 -9.55
CA TYR A 7 -14.02 3.89 -10.37
C TYR A 7 -14.83 5.07 -10.92
N GLY A 8 -16.07 4.82 -11.37
CA GLY A 8 -17.02 5.85 -11.81
C GLY A 8 -17.40 6.87 -10.74
N ALA A 9 -17.61 6.41 -9.49
CA ALA A 9 -17.84 7.31 -8.37
C ALA A 9 -16.62 8.22 -8.10
N LEU A 10 -15.40 7.69 -8.20
CA LEU A 10 -14.17 8.48 -8.07
C LEU A 10 -13.97 9.48 -9.21
N ILE A 11 -14.41 9.16 -10.44
CA ILE A 11 -14.48 10.13 -11.55
C ILE A 11 -15.41 11.31 -11.18
N ALA A 12 -16.63 11.03 -10.72
CA ALA A 12 -17.61 12.07 -10.37
C ALA A 12 -17.15 12.94 -9.18
N LEU A 13 -16.54 12.34 -8.16
CA LEU A 13 -15.92 13.07 -7.04
C LEU A 13 -14.74 13.94 -7.50
N GLY A 14 -13.87 13.40 -8.35
CA GLY A 14 -12.75 14.14 -8.94
C GLY A 14 -13.21 15.33 -9.78
N MET A 15 -14.29 15.18 -10.55
CA MET A 15 -14.96 16.25 -11.27
C MET A 15 -15.47 17.35 -10.34
N LEU A 16 -16.24 17.00 -9.31
CA LEU A 16 -16.80 17.97 -8.37
C LEU A 16 -15.71 18.75 -7.63
N ASN A 17 -14.64 18.08 -7.18
CA ASN A 17 -13.49 18.73 -6.55
C ASN A 17 -12.73 19.65 -7.53
N ALA A 18 -12.58 19.26 -8.80
CA ALA A 18 -11.95 20.11 -9.81
C ALA A 18 -12.78 21.37 -10.10
N LEU A 19 -14.11 21.24 -10.24
CA LEU A 19 -15.01 22.39 -10.40
C LEU A 19 -14.90 23.35 -9.21
N LYS A 20 -15.10 22.86 -7.98
CA LYS A 20 -15.01 23.68 -6.76
C LYS A 20 -13.69 24.44 -6.58
N ARG A 21 -12.59 23.97 -7.19
CA ARG A 21 -11.25 24.60 -7.12
C ARG A 21 -10.94 25.53 -8.29
N VAL A 22 -11.28 25.14 -9.51
CA VAL A 22 -10.81 25.78 -10.76
C VAL A 22 -11.91 26.62 -11.42
N ASN A 23 -13.18 26.28 -11.18
CA ASN A 23 -14.32 26.89 -11.85
C ASN A 23 -15.41 27.31 -10.85
N HIS A 24 -15.42 28.61 -10.52
CA HIS A 24 -16.38 29.20 -9.57
C HIS A 24 -17.82 29.34 -10.12
N SER A 25 -18.17 28.66 -11.22
CA SER A 25 -19.54 28.62 -11.74
C SER A 25 -20.45 27.80 -10.81
N THR A 26 -21.25 28.50 -10.01
CA THR A 26 -22.23 27.89 -9.08
C THR A 26 -23.12 26.87 -9.79
N LYS A 27 -23.58 27.17 -11.01
CA LYS A 27 -24.45 26.29 -11.81
C LYS A 27 -23.76 25.00 -12.27
N GLU A 28 -22.48 25.05 -12.59
CA GLU A 28 -21.72 23.86 -12.96
C GLU A 28 -21.42 22.99 -11.73
N ILE A 29 -21.18 23.61 -10.57
CA ILE A 29 -21.04 22.91 -9.30
C ILE A 29 -22.36 22.23 -8.90
N GLU A 30 -23.49 22.95 -8.91
CA GLU A 30 -24.83 22.41 -8.64
C GLU A 30 -25.17 21.22 -9.57
N ALA A 31 -24.85 21.35 -10.86
CA ALA A 31 -25.05 20.28 -11.84
C ALA A 31 -24.17 19.04 -11.58
N ALA A 32 -22.92 19.24 -11.14
CA ALA A 32 -22.03 18.15 -10.77
C ALA A 32 -22.43 17.47 -9.46
N GLU A 33 -22.96 18.22 -8.48
CA GLU A 33 -23.53 17.68 -7.24
C GLU A 33 -24.78 16.84 -7.51
N ALA A 34 -25.73 17.37 -8.28
CA ALA A 34 -26.93 16.65 -8.68
C ALA A 34 -26.61 15.39 -9.51
N TYR A 35 -25.56 15.43 -10.35
CA TYR A 35 -25.09 14.24 -11.06
C TYR A 35 -24.47 13.20 -10.11
N LEU A 36 -23.64 13.63 -9.15
CA LEU A 36 -23.02 12.74 -8.16
C LEU A 36 -24.08 12.07 -7.26
N GLU A 37 -25.08 12.82 -6.83
CA GLU A 37 -26.24 12.32 -6.08
C GLU A 37 -27.00 11.27 -6.92
N SER A 38 -27.37 11.61 -8.16
CA SER A 38 -28.04 10.67 -9.08
C SER A 38 -27.21 9.41 -9.36
N LEU A 39 -25.88 9.52 -9.47
CA LEU A 39 -24.97 8.38 -9.62
C LEU A 39 -24.99 7.49 -8.38
N SER A 40 -24.99 8.09 -7.18
CA SER A 40 -25.05 7.38 -5.90
C SER A 40 -26.40 6.69 -5.67
N GLU A 41 -27.51 7.30 -6.06
CA GLU A 41 -28.85 6.71 -5.94
C GLU A 41 -29.09 5.56 -6.94
N SER A 42 -28.60 5.73 -8.17
CA SER A 42 -28.88 4.79 -9.26
C SER A 42 -27.88 3.64 -9.39
N GLY A 43 -26.68 3.77 -8.80
CA GLY A 43 -25.59 2.81 -8.96
C GLY A 43 -25.04 2.70 -10.39
N ARG A 44 -25.41 3.64 -11.29
CA ARG A 44 -24.97 3.67 -12.69
C ARG A 44 -23.45 3.71 -12.80
N PHE A 45 -22.92 3.06 -13.82
CA PHE A 45 -21.50 3.05 -14.10
C PHE A 45 -21.13 4.21 -15.03
N LEU A 46 -20.35 5.15 -14.47
CA LEU A 46 -19.61 6.16 -15.22
C LEU A 46 -18.20 5.63 -15.57
N THR A 47 -17.79 5.72 -16.83
CA THR A 47 -16.36 5.60 -17.21
C THR A 47 -15.87 6.86 -17.94
N PHE A 48 -14.56 6.93 -18.22
CA PHE A 48 -13.88 8.15 -18.67
C PHE A 48 -13.34 8.03 -20.11
N ALA A 49 -13.49 9.13 -20.86
CA ALA A 49 -13.15 9.25 -22.27
C ALA A 49 -12.39 10.56 -22.61
N GLY A 50 -11.14 10.69 -22.16
CA GLY A 50 -10.23 11.82 -22.46
C GLY A 50 -9.11 11.53 -23.48
N GLY A 51 -9.37 10.64 -24.43
CA GLY A 51 -8.41 10.20 -25.42
C GLY A 51 -8.06 11.30 -26.42
N GLY A 52 -6.83 11.28 -26.93
CA GLY A 52 -6.46 12.16 -28.04
C GLY A 52 -7.19 11.79 -29.35
N PRO A 53 -7.05 12.62 -30.40
CA PRO A 53 -7.55 12.29 -31.74
C PRO A 53 -7.04 10.93 -32.24
N LEU A 54 -7.81 10.23 -33.08
CA LEU A 54 -7.33 9.02 -33.77
C LEU A 54 -6.16 9.33 -34.73
N ILE A 55 -5.37 8.32 -35.12
CA ILE A 55 -4.19 8.51 -35.98
C ILE A 55 -4.51 9.25 -37.30
N GLY A 56 -5.60 8.88 -37.98
CA GLY A 56 -6.04 9.57 -39.21
C GLY A 56 -6.49 11.01 -38.99
N THR A 57 -6.90 11.37 -37.77
CA THR A 57 -7.22 12.76 -37.39
C THR A 57 -5.92 13.55 -37.10
N ARG A 58 -4.94 12.95 -36.40
CA ARG A 58 -3.62 13.55 -36.13
C ARG A 58 -2.84 13.91 -37.39
N LEU A 59 -2.98 13.09 -38.44
CA LEU A 59 -2.23 13.21 -39.69
C LEU A 59 -2.83 14.18 -40.72
N ARG A 60 -3.91 14.90 -40.38
CA ARG A 60 -4.49 15.92 -41.26
C ARG A 60 -3.55 17.11 -41.43
N GLU A 61 -3.59 17.77 -42.57
CA GLU A 61 -2.70 18.89 -42.88
C GLU A 61 -2.96 20.11 -41.97
N ALA A 62 -4.21 20.58 -41.93
CA ALA A 62 -4.62 21.70 -41.09
C ALA A 62 -4.67 21.31 -39.60
N GLU A 63 -4.02 22.10 -38.75
CA GLU A 63 -3.97 21.87 -37.30
C GLU A 63 -5.35 21.96 -36.64
N SER A 64 -6.20 22.88 -37.11
CA SER A 64 -7.60 23.02 -36.68
C SER A 64 -8.47 21.78 -36.92
N ASP A 65 -8.09 20.92 -37.87
CA ASP A 65 -8.77 19.65 -38.12
C ASP A 65 -8.18 18.45 -37.35
N ARG A 66 -7.08 18.65 -36.61
CA ARG A 66 -6.45 17.59 -35.80
C ARG A 66 -7.13 17.35 -34.46
N ALA A 67 -8.05 18.22 -34.04
CA ALA A 67 -8.79 18.08 -32.79
C ALA A 67 -9.60 16.77 -32.73
N ALA A 68 -9.66 16.14 -31.54
CA ALA A 68 -10.41 14.90 -31.34
C ALA A 68 -11.93 15.10 -31.51
N LEU A 69 -12.39 16.28 -31.11
CA LEU A 69 -13.79 16.70 -31.04
C LEU A 69 -13.95 18.04 -31.77
N ARG A 70 -15.18 18.34 -32.18
CA ARG A 70 -15.60 19.61 -32.74
C ARG A 70 -16.94 20.00 -32.14
N LEU A 71 -17.05 21.25 -31.68
CA LEU A 71 -18.32 21.87 -31.33
C LEU A 71 -19.06 22.21 -32.64
N VAL A 72 -20.24 21.61 -32.85
CA VAL A 72 -21.07 21.80 -34.05
C VAL A 72 -22.01 22.97 -33.87
N SER A 73 -22.65 23.04 -32.70
CA SER A 73 -23.49 24.18 -32.29
C SER A 73 -23.56 24.27 -30.77
N GLU A 74 -23.80 25.46 -30.25
CA GLU A 74 -24.07 25.71 -28.83
C GLU A 74 -25.34 26.56 -28.69
N THR A 75 -26.26 26.13 -27.82
CA THR A 75 -27.53 26.81 -27.52
C THR A 75 -27.69 26.95 -26.00
N PRO A 76 -28.69 27.68 -25.49
CA PRO A 76 -29.00 27.69 -24.05
C PRO A 76 -29.24 26.28 -23.49
N ASP A 77 -29.89 25.41 -24.27
CA ASP A 77 -30.29 24.05 -23.87
C ASP A 77 -29.12 23.07 -23.79
N GLY A 78 -28.03 23.30 -24.52
CA GLY A 78 -26.89 22.39 -24.56
C GLY A 78 -25.88 22.66 -25.67
N ILE A 79 -25.09 21.63 -25.98
CA ILE A 79 -24.12 21.62 -27.10
C ILE A 79 -24.39 20.43 -28.02
N VAL A 80 -23.98 20.55 -29.28
CA VAL A 80 -23.88 19.43 -30.23
C VAL A 80 -22.42 19.22 -30.56
N VAL A 81 -21.94 17.99 -30.43
CA VAL A 81 -20.52 17.63 -30.62
C VAL A 81 -20.36 16.47 -31.60
N SER A 82 -19.35 16.59 -32.46
CA SER A 82 -18.96 15.58 -33.44
C SER A 82 -17.48 15.28 -33.33
N GLY A 83 -17.07 14.01 -33.44
CA GLY A 83 -15.66 13.66 -33.29
C GLY A 83 -15.37 12.17 -33.12
N LYS A 84 -14.09 11.85 -32.90
CA LYS A 84 -13.57 10.50 -32.74
C LYS A 84 -12.46 10.47 -31.69
N ILE A 85 -12.77 9.85 -30.56
CA ILE A 85 -11.88 9.75 -29.39
C ILE A 85 -11.18 8.38 -29.41
N GLN A 86 -9.91 8.33 -28.99
CA GLN A 86 -9.14 7.08 -28.89
C GLN A 86 -9.63 6.15 -27.76
N MET A 87 -8.77 5.22 -27.33
CA MET A 87 -9.05 4.04 -26.52
C MET A 87 -9.50 4.37 -25.08
N HIS A 88 -10.61 3.76 -24.66
CA HIS A 88 -11.24 3.88 -23.35
C HIS A 88 -11.82 2.56 -22.84
N THR A 89 -11.50 2.20 -21.61
CA THR A 89 -11.80 0.90 -21.00
C THR A 89 -13.22 0.85 -20.42
N SER A 90 -13.87 -0.30 -20.58
CA SER A 90 -15.23 -0.62 -20.10
C SER A 90 -16.36 0.28 -20.61
N THR A 91 -16.08 1.05 -21.67
CA THR A 91 -17.04 1.85 -22.44
C THR A 91 -18.33 1.13 -22.88
N PRO A 92 -18.32 -0.14 -23.33
CA PRO A 92 -19.57 -0.83 -23.71
C PRO A 92 -20.37 -1.37 -22.51
N PHE A 93 -19.85 -1.25 -21.29
CA PHE A 93 -20.50 -1.71 -20.05
C PHE A 93 -21.00 -0.56 -19.18
N ALA A 94 -20.61 0.68 -19.49
CA ALA A 94 -21.02 1.87 -18.75
C ALA A 94 -22.36 2.43 -19.27
N GLU A 95 -23.18 3.00 -18.40
CA GLU A 95 -24.35 3.77 -18.85
C GLU A 95 -24.00 5.21 -19.25
N ASP A 96 -22.95 5.79 -18.68
CA ASP A 96 -22.52 7.17 -18.91
C ASP A 96 -21.00 7.27 -19.16
N LEU A 97 -20.59 8.23 -20.01
CA LEU A 97 -19.20 8.58 -20.30
C LEU A 97 -18.91 10.02 -19.91
N LEU A 98 -17.91 10.24 -19.05
CA LEU A 98 -17.28 11.55 -18.91
C LEU A 98 -16.27 11.74 -20.04
N ILE A 99 -16.58 12.61 -20.98
CA ILE A 99 -15.69 13.02 -22.07
C ILE A 99 -14.99 14.32 -21.68
N THR A 100 -13.69 14.41 -21.98
CA THR A 100 -12.92 15.66 -21.82
C THR A 100 -12.23 16.03 -23.12
N SER A 101 -12.41 17.26 -23.59
CA SER A 101 -11.65 17.78 -24.71
C SER A 101 -10.17 17.93 -24.32
N ARG A 102 -9.27 17.42 -25.15
CA ARG A 102 -7.84 17.77 -25.08
C ARG A 102 -7.51 19.08 -25.78
N ASP A 103 -8.31 19.39 -26.78
CA ASP A 103 -8.18 20.56 -27.65
C ASP A 103 -9.28 21.57 -27.27
N GLU A 104 -9.07 22.85 -27.51
CA GLU A 104 -10.09 23.87 -27.26
C GLU A 104 -11.32 23.69 -28.18
N LEU A 105 -12.52 23.98 -27.66
CA LEU A 105 -13.78 23.82 -28.37
C LEU A 105 -14.60 25.13 -28.34
N PRO A 106 -14.63 25.91 -29.43
CA PRO A 106 -13.90 25.71 -30.69
C PRO A 106 -12.38 26.01 -30.55
N PRO A 107 -11.53 25.58 -31.50
CA PRO A 107 -10.10 25.87 -31.48
C PRO A 107 -9.80 27.38 -31.43
N GLY A 108 -8.90 27.80 -30.55
CA GLY A 108 -8.51 29.21 -30.37
C GLY A 108 -9.48 30.03 -29.50
N SER A 109 -10.37 29.38 -28.74
CA SER A 109 -11.34 30.03 -27.84
C SER A 109 -10.89 30.12 -26.38
N GLY A 110 -9.80 29.44 -25.99
CA GLY A 110 -9.42 29.23 -24.59
C GLY A 110 -10.38 28.33 -23.80
N ARG A 111 -11.42 27.75 -24.42
CA ARG A 111 -12.42 26.91 -23.76
C ARG A 111 -12.09 25.44 -23.91
N LEU A 112 -11.62 24.81 -22.83
CA LEU A 112 -11.69 23.36 -22.67
C LEU A 112 -13.07 22.98 -22.12
N LEU A 113 -13.71 22.00 -22.77
CA LEU A 113 -15.03 21.51 -22.42
C LEU A 113 -14.94 20.06 -21.97
N TRP A 114 -15.77 19.73 -21.00
CA TRP A 114 -15.88 18.38 -20.47
C TRP A 114 -17.34 18.12 -20.15
N PHE A 115 -17.81 16.92 -20.42
CA PHE A 115 -19.23 16.65 -20.42
C PHE A 115 -19.57 15.18 -20.24
N ILE A 116 -20.75 14.92 -19.70
CA ILE A 116 -21.24 13.57 -19.45
C ILE A 116 -22.31 13.21 -20.48
N VAL A 117 -22.11 12.11 -21.20
CA VAL A 117 -23.04 11.63 -22.23
C VAL A 117 -23.42 10.17 -21.98
N PRO A 118 -24.72 9.81 -22.02
CA PRO A 118 -25.14 8.41 -21.99
C PRO A 118 -24.54 7.61 -23.17
N VAL A 119 -24.10 6.37 -22.92
CA VAL A 119 -23.51 5.51 -23.98
C VAL A 119 -24.51 5.20 -25.10
N ASN A 120 -25.82 5.22 -24.81
CA ASN A 120 -26.89 5.01 -25.78
C ASN A 120 -27.38 6.30 -26.47
N SER A 121 -26.69 7.43 -26.31
CA SER A 121 -27.11 8.70 -26.95
C SER A 121 -27.16 8.59 -28.48
N PRO A 122 -28.18 9.16 -29.14
CA PRO A 122 -28.24 9.23 -30.60
C PRO A 122 -26.95 9.86 -31.18
N GLY A 123 -26.39 9.20 -32.20
CA GLY A 123 -25.12 9.61 -32.82
C GLY A 123 -23.86 9.07 -32.14
N LEU A 124 -23.93 8.50 -30.93
CA LEU A 124 -22.78 7.89 -30.25
C LEU A 124 -22.62 6.42 -30.70
N ARG A 125 -21.38 6.02 -31.03
CA ARG A 125 -21.05 4.61 -31.27
C ARG A 125 -19.74 4.22 -30.59
N VAL A 126 -19.73 3.05 -29.96
CA VAL A 126 -18.56 2.45 -29.31
C VAL A 126 -17.98 1.37 -30.24
N VAL A 127 -16.68 1.44 -30.54
CA VAL A 127 -15.97 0.44 -31.36
C VAL A 127 -14.91 -0.24 -30.50
N SER A 128 -15.30 -1.37 -29.92
CA SER A 128 -14.45 -2.18 -29.04
C SER A 128 -13.43 -3.02 -29.78
N ARG A 129 -12.30 -3.30 -29.12
CA ARG A 129 -11.40 -4.39 -29.53
C ARG A 129 -12.13 -5.74 -29.48
N ARG A 130 -11.58 -6.74 -30.17
CA ARG A 130 -12.02 -8.13 -30.02
C ARG A 130 -11.83 -8.59 -28.56
N ALA A 131 -12.74 -9.41 -28.08
CA ALA A 131 -12.60 -10.10 -26.80
C ALA A 131 -11.38 -11.06 -26.81
N VAL A 132 -10.64 -11.13 -25.71
CA VAL A 132 -9.41 -11.93 -25.54
C VAL A 132 -9.64 -13.32 -24.94
N ALA A 133 -10.89 -13.65 -24.58
CA ALA A 133 -11.29 -14.98 -24.14
C ALA A 133 -10.83 -16.05 -25.15
N ARG A 134 -9.94 -16.97 -24.73
CA ARG A 134 -9.42 -18.04 -25.59
C ARG A 134 -10.46 -19.15 -25.79
N HIS A 135 -11.29 -19.39 -24.77
CA HIS A 135 -12.44 -20.27 -24.83
C HIS A 135 -13.60 -19.65 -24.04
N SER A 136 -14.83 -19.98 -24.40
CA SER A 136 -16.05 -19.66 -23.64
C SER A 136 -16.28 -20.53 -22.40
N ASN A 137 -15.41 -21.52 -22.15
CA ASN A 137 -15.55 -22.45 -21.03
C ASN A 137 -14.75 -21.88 -19.85
N PRO A 138 -15.40 -21.56 -18.70
CA PRO A 138 -14.70 -21.00 -17.56
C PRO A 138 -13.61 -21.93 -17.01
N PHE A 139 -13.74 -23.25 -17.13
CA PHE A 139 -12.65 -24.18 -16.75
C PHE A 139 -11.37 -23.98 -17.60
N LEU A 140 -11.52 -23.69 -18.90
CA LEU A 140 -10.40 -23.50 -19.83
C LEU A 140 -9.93 -22.04 -19.95
N SER A 141 -10.66 -21.09 -19.37
CA SER A 141 -10.39 -19.65 -19.45
C SER A 141 -11.02 -18.91 -18.26
N PRO A 142 -10.63 -19.24 -17.01
CA PRO A 142 -11.37 -18.82 -15.82
C PRO A 142 -11.42 -17.29 -15.65
N LEU A 143 -10.32 -16.60 -15.92
CA LEU A 143 -10.27 -15.14 -15.87
C LEU A 143 -10.85 -14.50 -17.15
N SER A 144 -10.37 -14.90 -18.33
CA SER A 144 -10.66 -14.19 -19.58
C SER A 144 -12.06 -14.43 -20.14
N SER A 145 -12.77 -15.48 -19.72
CA SER A 145 -14.20 -15.66 -20.05
C SER A 145 -15.15 -14.83 -19.17
N ARG A 146 -14.66 -14.32 -18.02
CA ARG A 146 -15.48 -13.63 -16.99
C ARG A 146 -15.14 -12.15 -16.82
N PHE A 147 -13.89 -11.75 -17.07
CA PHE A 147 -13.35 -10.42 -16.70
C PHE A 147 -12.66 -9.66 -17.85
N ASP A 148 -13.08 -9.89 -19.09
CA ASP A 148 -12.55 -9.15 -20.24
C ASP A 148 -13.15 -7.74 -20.36
N GLU A 149 -12.48 -6.77 -19.73
CA GLU A 149 -12.81 -5.35 -19.86
C GLU A 149 -12.44 -4.82 -21.25
N LEU A 150 -13.43 -4.68 -22.12
CA LEU A 150 -13.22 -4.20 -23.49
C LEU A 150 -12.75 -2.75 -23.54
N ASP A 151 -11.64 -2.54 -24.23
CA ASP A 151 -11.14 -1.22 -24.61
C ASP A 151 -11.76 -0.81 -25.95
N SER A 152 -12.30 0.41 -26.02
CA SER A 152 -13.02 0.88 -27.21
C SER A 152 -12.65 2.31 -27.57
N MET A 153 -12.77 2.61 -28.85
CA MET A 153 -12.74 3.98 -29.37
C MET A 153 -14.19 4.50 -29.49
N VAL A 154 -14.40 5.81 -29.38
CA VAL A 154 -15.75 6.43 -29.36
C VAL A 154 -15.95 7.33 -30.56
N TRP A 155 -17.04 7.13 -31.30
CA TRP A 155 -17.51 7.99 -32.40
C TRP A 155 -18.70 8.80 -31.91
N MET A 156 -18.73 10.07 -32.32
CA MET A 156 -19.82 10.99 -32.08
C MET A 156 -20.20 11.64 -33.41
N GLU A 157 -21.42 11.39 -33.87
CA GLU A 157 -22.04 11.96 -35.06
C GLU A 157 -23.21 12.86 -34.61
N ASP A 158 -22.90 14.15 -34.44
CA ASP A 158 -23.82 15.23 -34.03
C ASP A 158 -24.62 14.93 -32.75
N VAL A 159 -23.89 14.48 -31.72
CA VAL A 159 -24.45 14.09 -30.43
C VAL A 159 -24.81 15.33 -29.62
N PHE A 160 -26.07 15.44 -29.23
CA PHE A 160 -26.53 16.47 -28.29
C PHE A 160 -26.17 16.12 -26.85
N VAL A 161 -25.69 17.12 -26.11
CA VAL A 161 -25.41 17.05 -24.67
C VAL A 161 -26.15 18.19 -23.97
N PRO A 162 -27.03 17.91 -23.00
CA PRO A 162 -27.79 18.94 -22.30
C PRO A 162 -26.88 19.82 -21.44
N ARG A 163 -27.23 21.09 -21.27
CA ARG A 163 -26.45 22.09 -20.52
C ARG A 163 -26.10 21.65 -19.10
N SER A 164 -26.98 20.89 -18.43
CA SER A 164 -26.76 20.31 -17.10
C SER A 164 -25.70 19.20 -17.04
N ARG A 165 -25.11 18.81 -18.18
CA ARG A 165 -23.99 17.86 -18.26
C ARG A 165 -22.79 18.43 -19.02
N VAL A 166 -22.72 19.76 -19.20
CA VAL A 166 -21.61 20.47 -19.84
C VAL A 166 -20.88 21.31 -18.81
N PHE A 167 -19.57 21.14 -18.74
CA PHE A 167 -18.66 21.77 -17.79
C PHE A 167 -17.50 22.44 -18.54
N THR A 168 -16.88 23.45 -17.92
CA THR A 168 -15.79 24.25 -18.49
C THR A 168 -14.52 24.20 -17.63
N GLY A 169 -13.34 24.32 -18.25
CA GLY A 169 -12.03 24.42 -17.56
C GLY A 169 -11.12 23.19 -17.67
N GLU A 170 -9.91 23.31 -17.11
CA GLU A 170 -8.88 22.25 -17.15
C GLU A 170 -9.10 21.17 -16.08
N LEU A 171 -9.77 20.07 -16.45
CA LEU A 171 -9.84 18.87 -15.58
C LEU A 171 -8.48 18.17 -15.38
N MET A 172 -7.54 18.38 -16.31
CA MET A 172 -6.25 17.69 -16.35
C MET A 172 -5.07 18.65 -16.53
N ASN A 173 -4.94 19.63 -15.64
CA ASN A 173 -3.71 20.42 -15.55
C ASN A 173 -2.54 19.52 -15.06
N ARG A 174 -1.46 19.41 -15.84
CA ARG A 174 -0.28 18.59 -15.49
C ARG A 174 0.59 19.18 -14.37
N ASN A 175 0.49 20.48 -14.13
CA ASN A 175 1.32 21.24 -13.20
C ASN A 175 0.62 21.46 -11.84
N GLN A 176 -0.70 21.27 -11.76
CA GLN A 176 -1.44 21.28 -10.49
C GLN A 176 -1.60 19.85 -9.95
N ARG A 177 -1.20 19.62 -8.69
CA ARG A 177 -1.12 18.29 -8.03
C ARG A 177 -2.48 17.59 -7.78
N HIS A 178 -3.58 18.06 -8.36
CA HIS A 178 -4.95 17.66 -8.00
C HIS A 178 -5.84 17.36 -9.22
N SER A 179 -5.30 16.64 -10.21
CA SER A 179 -6.08 16.16 -11.36
C SER A 179 -7.12 15.11 -10.94
N LEU A 180 -8.16 14.92 -11.78
CA LEU A 180 -9.09 13.77 -11.72
C LEU A 180 -8.34 12.45 -11.48
N VAL A 181 -7.22 12.27 -12.20
CA VAL A 181 -6.41 11.05 -12.18
C VAL A 181 -5.76 10.77 -10.83
N ALA A 182 -5.55 11.77 -9.97
CA ALA A 182 -4.99 11.53 -8.62
C ALA A 182 -5.87 10.56 -7.81
N TRP A 183 -7.19 10.70 -7.85
CA TRP A 183 -8.15 9.80 -7.21
C TRP A 183 -8.19 8.42 -7.88
N LEU A 184 -8.03 8.39 -9.21
CA LEU A 184 -8.01 7.14 -9.98
C LEU A 184 -6.74 6.33 -9.71
N LEU A 185 -5.60 6.96 -9.44
CA LEU A 185 -4.36 6.25 -9.08
C LEU A 185 -4.53 5.41 -7.80
N TRP A 186 -5.26 5.89 -6.79
CA TRP A 186 -5.59 5.10 -5.60
C TRP A 186 -6.39 3.83 -5.94
N HIS A 187 -7.40 3.94 -6.82
CA HIS A 187 -8.17 2.77 -7.28
C HIS A 187 -7.28 1.78 -8.06
N HIS A 188 -6.37 2.28 -8.90
CA HIS A 188 -5.40 1.42 -9.58
C HIS A 188 -4.48 0.70 -8.58
N SER A 189 -3.94 1.40 -7.57
CA SER A 189 -3.07 0.79 -6.56
C SER A 189 -3.78 -0.33 -5.80
N TYR A 190 -5.03 -0.12 -5.38
CA TYR A 190 -5.83 -1.17 -4.74
C TYR A 190 -6.13 -2.35 -5.69
N GLY A 191 -6.53 -2.05 -6.94
CA GLY A 191 -6.74 -3.08 -7.96
C GLY A 191 -5.48 -3.81 -8.42
N TRP A 192 -4.29 -3.25 -8.19
CA TRP A 192 -3.00 -3.90 -8.36
C TRP A 192 -2.67 -4.79 -7.16
N LEU A 193 -2.90 -4.32 -5.92
CA LEU A 193 -2.71 -5.13 -4.71
C LEU A 193 -3.58 -6.40 -4.76
N ALA A 194 -4.88 -6.29 -5.03
CA ALA A 194 -5.78 -7.43 -5.14
C ALA A 194 -5.35 -8.45 -6.24
N LYS A 195 -4.72 -7.98 -7.33
CA LYS A 195 -4.13 -8.87 -8.35
C LYS A 195 -2.84 -9.52 -7.86
N ALA A 196 -2.02 -8.81 -7.11
CA ALA A 196 -0.78 -9.32 -6.54
C ALA A 196 -1.07 -10.39 -5.47
N GLU A 197 -2.06 -10.16 -4.60
CA GLU A 197 -2.59 -11.11 -3.63
C GLU A 197 -3.16 -12.37 -4.30
N LEU A 198 -4.00 -12.21 -5.34
CA LEU A 198 -4.49 -13.34 -6.15
C LEU A 198 -3.33 -14.13 -6.80
N THR A 199 -2.29 -13.44 -7.26
CA THR A 199 -1.12 -14.07 -7.89
C THR A 199 -0.29 -14.84 -6.86
N LEU A 200 -0.13 -14.31 -5.65
CA LEU A 200 0.52 -14.99 -4.54
C LEU A 200 -0.29 -16.21 -4.06
N GLY A 201 -1.60 -16.06 -3.86
CA GLY A 201 -2.50 -17.16 -3.50
C GLY A 201 -2.48 -18.29 -4.53
N LEU A 202 -2.45 -17.95 -5.83
CA LEU A 202 -2.27 -18.92 -6.91
C LEU A 202 -0.88 -19.59 -6.86
N GLY A 203 0.19 -18.84 -6.59
CA GLY A 203 1.54 -19.40 -6.42
C GLY A 203 1.62 -20.41 -5.28
N LEU A 204 1.06 -20.06 -4.11
CA LEU A 204 0.97 -20.93 -2.94
C LEU A 204 0.15 -22.19 -3.22
N ALA A 205 -1.02 -22.05 -3.83
CA ALA A 205 -1.87 -23.18 -4.21
C ALA A 205 -1.19 -24.13 -5.22
N LEU A 206 -0.45 -23.57 -6.19
CA LEU A 206 0.33 -24.36 -7.14
C LEU A 206 1.48 -25.12 -6.44
N ALA A 207 2.15 -24.51 -5.46
CA ALA A 207 3.23 -25.17 -4.72
C ALA A 207 2.73 -26.36 -3.88
N GLU A 208 1.56 -26.25 -3.25
CA GLU A 208 0.91 -27.39 -2.56
C GLU A 208 0.51 -28.49 -3.55
N VAL A 209 -0.29 -28.16 -4.57
CA VAL A 209 -0.86 -29.16 -5.51
C VAL A 209 0.21 -29.88 -6.33
N MET A 210 1.34 -29.22 -6.61
CA MET A 210 2.47 -29.84 -7.32
C MET A 210 3.43 -30.60 -6.39
N GLY A 211 3.21 -30.60 -5.07
CA GLY A 211 4.10 -31.25 -4.09
C GLY A 211 5.46 -30.54 -3.94
N LEU A 212 5.50 -29.22 -4.15
CA LEU A 212 6.70 -28.38 -4.17
C LEU A 212 6.82 -27.44 -2.96
N LYS A 213 5.92 -27.54 -1.97
CA LYS A 213 5.94 -26.65 -0.79
C LYS A 213 7.23 -26.71 0.03
N ASP A 214 7.86 -27.87 0.08
CA ASP A 214 9.15 -28.09 0.76
C ASP A 214 10.36 -27.91 -0.19
N ASN A 215 10.15 -27.54 -1.45
CA ASN A 215 11.24 -27.36 -2.42
C ASN A 215 11.93 -25.99 -2.22
N PRO A 216 13.25 -25.94 -1.90
CA PRO A 216 13.92 -24.67 -1.56
C PRO A 216 13.86 -23.59 -2.64
N GLN A 217 13.95 -23.97 -3.93
CA GLN A 217 13.89 -23.00 -5.03
C GLN A 217 12.47 -22.43 -5.22
N THR A 218 11.44 -23.25 -4.96
CA THR A 218 10.04 -22.81 -4.98
C THR A 218 9.75 -21.88 -3.80
N ILE A 219 10.29 -22.19 -2.61
CA ILE A 219 10.21 -21.32 -1.44
C ILE A 219 10.86 -19.96 -1.72
N GLU A 220 12.07 -19.92 -2.29
CA GLU A 220 12.76 -18.66 -2.65
C GLU A 220 11.90 -17.78 -3.59
N GLN A 221 11.30 -18.37 -4.63
CA GLN A 221 10.42 -17.67 -5.57
C GLN A 221 9.11 -17.19 -4.92
N LEU A 222 8.53 -17.97 -4.00
CA LEU A 222 7.35 -17.58 -3.24
C LEU A 222 7.67 -16.46 -2.24
N VAL A 223 8.85 -16.47 -1.62
CA VAL A 223 9.33 -15.36 -0.77
C VAL A 223 9.52 -14.10 -1.60
N GLU A 224 10.14 -14.17 -2.78
CA GLU A 224 10.26 -13.02 -3.70
C GLU A 224 8.88 -12.48 -4.11
N LEU A 225 7.94 -13.37 -4.46
CA LEU A 225 6.57 -12.97 -4.81
C LEU A 225 5.86 -12.30 -3.62
N THR A 226 6.00 -12.86 -2.42
CA THR A 226 5.46 -12.31 -1.16
C THR A 226 6.03 -10.93 -0.86
N VAL A 227 7.35 -10.75 -0.97
CA VAL A 227 8.02 -9.45 -0.83
C VAL A 227 7.48 -8.46 -1.85
N ASN A 228 7.26 -8.85 -3.11
CA ASN A 228 6.69 -7.98 -4.13
C ASN A 228 5.23 -7.56 -3.83
N VAL A 229 4.38 -8.45 -3.28
CA VAL A 229 3.05 -8.06 -2.78
C VAL A 229 3.18 -7.06 -1.62
N HIS A 230 4.06 -7.33 -0.65
CA HIS A 230 4.30 -6.41 0.46
C HIS A 230 4.90 -5.08 0.02
N VAL A 231 5.70 -5.02 -1.05
CA VAL A 231 6.20 -3.75 -1.64
C VAL A 231 5.08 -2.98 -2.34
N ALA A 232 4.14 -3.65 -3.03
CA ALA A 232 2.96 -3.00 -3.57
C ALA A 232 2.08 -2.40 -2.45
N ALA A 233 1.87 -3.14 -1.36
CA ALA A 233 1.25 -2.63 -0.14
C ALA A 233 2.10 -1.52 0.51
N ALA A 234 3.44 -1.60 0.49
CA ALA A 234 4.35 -0.59 1.04
C ALA A 234 4.27 0.73 0.26
N GLY A 235 4.09 0.68 -1.06
CA GLY A 235 3.85 1.83 -1.91
C GLY A 235 2.58 2.59 -1.52
N ILE A 236 1.51 1.87 -1.16
CA ILE A 236 0.29 2.46 -0.57
C ILE A 236 0.59 3.02 0.85
N ASN A 237 1.43 2.34 1.62
CA ASN A 237 1.91 2.80 2.94
C ASN A 237 2.91 3.98 2.90
N THR A 238 3.29 4.54 1.74
CA THR A 238 4.29 5.64 1.66
C THR A 238 3.92 6.86 2.52
N LEU A 239 2.63 7.06 2.82
CA LEU A 239 2.13 8.04 3.80
C LEU A 239 2.83 7.95 5.18
N LYS A 240 3.26 6.74 5.60
CA LYS A 240 4.03 6.49 6.84
C LYS A 240 5.48 7.01 6.78
N VAL A 241 6.07 7.10 5.58
CA VAL A 241 7.50 7.43 5.40
C VAL A 241 7.76 8.94 5.48
N ARG A 242 6.71 9.78 5.33
CA ARG A 242 6.82 11.26 5.44
C ARG A 242 7.54 11.71 6.71
N GLN A 243 7.20 11.15 7.87
CA GLN A 243 7.83 11.53 9.14
C GLN A 243 9.35 11.24 9.12
N ARG A 244 9.74 10.08 8.58
CA ARG A 244 11.15 9.69 8.44
C ARG A 244 11.90 10.57 7.44
N MET A 245 11.26 11.01 6.36
CA MET A 245 11.85 12.00 5.44
C MET A 245 12.10 13.34 6.14
N GLY A 246 11.15 13.78 6.99
CA GLY A 246 11.30 14.99 7.79
C GLY A 246 12.39 14.89 8.86
N GLU A 247 12.59 13.72 9.47
CA GLU A 247 13.72 13.44 10.37
C GLU A 247 15.07 13.47 9.64
N ILE A 248 15.16 12.83 8.48
CA ILE A 248 16.39 12.81 7.66
C ILE A 248 16.75 14.24 7.24
N LEU A 249 15.77 15.04 6.79
CA LEU A 249 16.01 16.43 6.39
C LEU A 249 16.35 17.35 7.57
N ARG A 250 15.91 17.03 8.80
CA ARG A 250 16.39 17.69 10.02
C ARG A 250 17.82 17.27 10.40
N GLY A 251 18.18 16.01 10.16
CA GLY A 251 19.51 15.46 10.48
C GLY A 251 20.64 15.92 9.55
N LEU A 252 20.39 15.99 8.24
CA LEU A 252 21.38 16.35 7.21
C LEU A 252 22.12 17.70 7.47
N PRO A 253 21.44 18.82 7.76
CA PRO A 253 22.08 20.11 8.08
C PRO A 253 22.52 20.26 9.53
N GLY A 254 22.09 19.37 10.44
CA GLY A 254 22.37 19.48 11.88
C GLY A 254 21.95 20.83 12.48
N SER A 255 22.79 21.39 13.36
CA SER A 255 22.50 22.66 14.05
C SER A 255 22.46 23.89 13.12
N SER A 256 23.01 23.80 11.90
CA SER A 256 22.92 24.90 10.91
C SER A 256 21.48 25.17 10.47
N LEU A 257 20.56 24.22 10.63
CA LEU A 257 19.13 24.39 10.34
C LEU A 257 18.45 25.43 11.24
N VAL A 258 18.91 25.58 12.48
CA VAL A 258 18.40 26.57 13.46
C VAL A 258 19.09 27.93 13.29
N ASN A 259 20.35 27.93 12.84
CA ASN A 259 21.24 29.10 12.87
C ASN A 259 21.53 29.64 11.46
N ALA A 260 20.61 29.44 10.51
CA ALA A 260 20.74 29.99 9.17
C ALA A 260 20.61 31.52 9.21
N PRO A 261 21.57 32.29 8.65
CA PRO A 261 21.46 33.74 8.57
C PRO A 261 20.19 34.20 7.85
N ALA A 262 19.66 35.35 8.25
CA ALA A 262 18.63 36.06 7.50
C ALA A 262 19.25 36.82 6.33
N ASP A 263 18.45 37.16 5.32
CA ASP A 263 18.86 38.04 4.22
C ASP A 263 19.33 39.42 4.72
N THR A 264 18.71 39.92 5.79
CA THR A 264 19.08 41.16 6.47
C THR A 264 20.47 41.15 7.11
N ASP A 265 21.00 39.99 7.49
CA ASP A 265 22.33 39.90 8.12
C ASP A 265 23.45 40.19 7.11
N PHE A 266 23.18 40.01 5.81
CA PHE A 266 24.08 40.37 4.72
C PHE A 266 23.98 41.86 4.32
N ALA A 267 23.15 42.66 4.98
CA ALA A 267 22.99 44.09 4.65
C ALA A 267 24.15 44.96 5.17
N ASP A 268 24.85 44.55 6.23
CA ASP A 268 26.13 45.15 6.64
C ASP A 268 27.27 44.50 5.81
N PRO A 269 28.02 45.26 4.99
CA PRO A 269 29.12 44.71 4.19
C PRO A 269 30.20 44.00 4.99
N LYS A 270 30.38 44.35 6.27
CA LYS A 270 31.34 43.67 7.15
C LYS A 270 30.79 42.32 7.61
N MET A 271 29.54 42.27 8.07
CA MET A 271 28.88 41.02 8.46
C MET A 271 28.75 40.07 7.26
N ALA A 272 28.42 40.59 6.08
CA ALA A 272 28.36 39.80 4.85
C ALA A 272 29.70 39.13 4.50
N ALA A 273 30.83 39.82 4.73
CA ALA A 273 32.16 39.25 4.53
C ALA A 273 32.52 38.18 5.59
N ASP A 274 32.22 38.46 6.87
CA ASP A 274 32.43 37.51 7.97
C ASP A 274 31.55 36.24 7.79
N LEU A 275 30.32 36.39 7.28
CA LEU A 275 29.42 35.28 6.93
C LEU A 275 29.88 34.50 5.69
N GLU A 276 30.42 35.15 4.67
CA GLU A 276 30.92 34.44 3.47
C GLU A 276 32.13 33.54 3.82
N ASP A 277 32.99 33.97 4.76
CA ASP A 277 34.08 33.14 5.30
C ASP A 277 33.57 32.00 6.20
N ALA A 278 32.69 32.32 7.16
CA ALA A 278 32.23 31.36 8.17
C ALA A 278 31.15 30.36 7.68
N PHE A 279 30.34 30.74 6.69
CA PHE A 279 29.18 29.97 6.21
C PHE A 279 29.27 29.55 4.74
N GLY A 280 30.17 30.14 3.94
CA GLY A 280 30.34 29.83 2.52
C GLY A 280 31.20 28.58 2.24
N GLY A 281 31.72 28.51 1.02
CA GLY A 281 32.70 27.50 0.60
C GLY A 281 32.11 26.24 -0.06
N GLY A 282 33.00 25.38 -0.58
CA GLY A 282 32.61 24.15 -1.29
C GLY A 282 31.90 24.40 -2.63
N GLY A 283 32.07 25.58 -3.23
CA GLY A 283 31.40 25.98 -4.48
C GLY A 283 30.10 26.77 -4.30
N TYR A 284 29.69 27.07 -3.06
CA TYR A 284 28.47 27.82 -2.75
C TYR A 284 28.77 29.03 -1.86
N THR A 285 28.01 30.12 -2.03
CA THR A 285 28.08 31.29 -1.14
C THR A 285 27.32 31.07 0.16
N ALA A 286 27.59 31.89 1.17
CA ALA A 286 26.85 31.85 2.44
C ALA A 286 25.35 32.12 2.23
N MET A 287 25.01 33.08 1.36
CA MET A 287 23.61 33.37 0.99
C MET A 287 22.91 32.16 0.33
N GLN A 288 23.60 31.43 -0.56
CA GLN A 288 23.03 30.24 -1.21
C GLN A 288 22.76 29.11 -0.21
N ARG A 289 23.66 28.91 0.75
CA ARG A 289 23.49 27.93 1.84
C ARG A 289 22.38 28.34 2.81
N ALA A 290 22.34 29.62 3.20
CA ALA A 290 21.28 30.17 4.05
C ALA A 290 19.90 29.98 3.42
N ALA A 291 19.72 30.32 2.14
CA ALA A 291 18.45 30.13 1.43
C ALA A 291 17.97 28.65 1.41
N LEU A 292 18.89 27.70 1.22
CA LEU A 292 18.55 26.27 1.26
C LEU A 292 18.16 25.79 2.67
N LEU A 293 18.83 26.30 3.70
CA LEU A 293 18.51 26.00 5.10
C LEU A 293 17.16 26.60 5.54
N GLN A 294 16.84 27.82 5.11
CA GLN A 294 15.54 28.45 5.37
C GLN A 294 14.39 27.67 4.69
N LEU A 295 14.59 27.19 3.45
CA LEU A 295 13.62 26.32 2.78
C LEU A 295 13.45 24.97 3.50
N ALA A 296 14.55 24.37 3.98
CA ALA A 296 14.49 23.16 4.78
C ALA A 296 13.74 23.41 6.11
N TRP A 297 14.01 24.52 6.79
CA TRP A 297 13.31 24.91 8.03
C TRP A 297 11.80 25.02 7.82
N ASP A 298 11.36 25.71 6.76
CA ASP A 298 9.93 25.87 6.48
C ASP A 298 9.23 24.56 6.10
N GLN A 299 9.98 23.61 5.52
CA GLN A 299 9.46 22.29 5.12
C GLN A 299 9.36 21.28 6.27
N VAL A 300 10.17 21.37 7.34
CA VAL A 300 10.24 20.33 8.40
C VAL A 300 10.37 20.85 9.84
N SER A 301 10.21 22.16 10.08
CA SER A 301 10.37 22.76 11.42
C SER A 301 9.51 24.02 11.69
N SER A 302 8.78 24.55 10.70
CA SER A 302 7.93 25.73 10.90
C SER A 302 6.49 25.40 11.30
N GLY A 303 5.69 26.44 11.58
CA GLY A 303 4.24 26.30 11.79
C GLY A 303 3.48 25.78 10.58
N LEU A 304 4.04 25.85 9.37
CA LEU A 304 3.46 25.25 8.17
C LEU A 304 3.58 23.72 8.22
N ASP A 305 4.79 23.18 8.46
CA ASP A 305 4.99 21.74 8.68
C ASP A 305 4.15 21.23 9.84
N GLY A 306 4.12 21.93 10.98
CA GLY A 306 3.27 21.56 12.13
C GLY A 306 1.79 21.41 11.77
N ARG A 307 1.25 22.28 10.90
CA ARG A 307 -0.13 22.19 10.39
C ARG A 307 -0.30 21.05 9.39
N GLU A 308 0.62 20.88 8.44
CA GLU A 308 0.52 19.86 7.39
C GLU A 308 0.74 18.44 7.90
N ALA A 309 1.69 18.24 8.82
CA ALA A 309 1.94 16.97 9.47
C ALA A 309 0.71 16.50 10.26
N VAL A 310 0.07 17.39 11.03
CA VAL A 310 -1.17 17.07 11.75
C VAL A 310 -2.32 16.76 10.79
N PHE A 311 -2.49 17.56 9.73
CA PHE A 311 -3.54 17.32 8.73
C PHE A 311 -3.37 15.95 8.05
N GLU A 312 -2.18 15.63 7.57
CA GLU A 312 -1.95 14.41 6.78
C GLU A 312 -1.86 13.13 7.62
N LEU A 313 -1.50 13.20 8.90
CA LEU A 313 -1.66 12.05 9.80
C LEU A 313 -3.13 11.84 10.21
N HIS A 314 -3.87 12.91 10.54
CA HIS A 314 -5.10 12.77 11.32
C HIS A 314 -6.41 13.04 10.55
N ALA A 315 -6.37 13.59 9.33
CA ALA A 315 -7.58 13.83 8.52
C ALA A 315 -8.33 12.54 8.13
N SER A 316 -7.74 11.36 8.34
CA SER A 316 -8.35 10.04 8.10
C SER A 316 -8.29 9.12 9.32
N GLY A 317 -8.27 9.67 10.55
CA GLY A 317 -8.36 8.90 11.79
C GLY A 317 -7.03 8.51 12.45
N GLY A 318 -5.89 8.93 11.92
CA GLY A 318 -4.58 8.68 12.54
C GLY A 318 -3.91 7.37 12.12
N LEU A 319 -2.65 7.23 12.52
CA LEU A 319 -1.85 6.01 12.29
C LEU A 319 -2.51 4.75 12.87
N ASP A 320 -3.25 4.88 13.97
CA ASP A 320 -3.81 3.73 14.68
C ASP A 320 -5.11 3.20 14.04
N ALA A 321 -5.94 4.08 13.46
CA ALA A 321 -7.04 3.66 12.58
C ALA A 321 -6.50 2.93 11.35
N TRP A 322 -5.42 3.44 10.73
CA TRP A 322 -4.75 2.79 9.61
C TRP A 322 -4.04 1.47 9.99
N ARG A 323 -3.45 1.36 11.18
CA ARG A 323 -2.88 0.10 11.68
C ARG A 323 -3.96 -0.95 11.89
N SER A 324 -5.12 -0.58 12.47
CA SER A 324 -6.26 -1.48 12.64
C SER A 324 -6.87 -1.94 11.30
N GLN A 325 -6.97 -1.04 10.32
CA GLN A 325 -7.41 -1.40 8.96
C GLN A 325 -6.39 -2.31 8.23
N LEU A 326 -5.09 -2.05 8.38
CA LEU A 326 -4.06 -2.91 7.77
C LEU A 326 -3.99 -4.28 8.46
N ALA A 327 -4.06 -4.34 9.79
CA ALA A 327 -4.07 -5.61 10.54
C ALA A 327 -5.26 -6.50 10.13
N SER A 328 -6.44 -5.91 9.94
CA SER A 328 -7.62 -6.63 9.44
C SER A 328 -7.55 -7.03 7.95
N TRP A 329 -6.52 -6.64 7.20
CA TRP A 329 -6.29 -7.08 5.81
C TRP A 329 -5.22 -8.20 5.70
N PHE A 330 -4.52 -8.56 6.78
CA PHE A 330 -3.44 -9.55 6.76
C PHE A 330 -3.69 -10.79 7.62
N GLY A 331 -4.93 -11.01 8.07
CA GLY A 331 -5.28 -12.08 9.03
C GLY A 331 -5.50 -13.48 8.45
N SER A 332 -5.54 -13.67 7.11
CA SER A 332 -5.93 -14.97 6.55
C SER A 332 -5.30 -15.30 5.20
N TYR A 333 -4.06 -15.80 5.24
CA TYR A 333 -3.43 -16.47 4.08
C TYR A 333 -4.24 -17.69 3.62
N ASN A 334 -4.95 -18.36 4.55
CA ASN A 334 -5.88 -19.44 4.24
C ASN A 334 -7.09 -18.97 3.42
N GLU A 335 -7.71 -17.82 3.73
CA GLU A 335 -8.80 -17.29 2.88
C GLU A 335 -8.28 -16.84 1.50
N LEU A 336 -7.09 -16.24 1.42
CA LEU A 336 -6.50 -15.85 0.14
C LEU A 336 -6.20 -17.06 -0.76
N ALA A 337 -5.69 -18.16 -0.19
CA ALA A 337 -5.44 -19.40 -0.93
C ALA A 337 -6.74 -20.14 -1.28
N ASN A 338 -7.70 -20.22 -0.35
CA ASN A 338 -8.97 -20.93 -0.59
C ASN A 338 -9.95 -20.14 -1.46
N GLY A 339 -9.90 -18.80 -1.48
CA GLY A 339 -10.69 -17.95 -2.40
C GLY A 339 -10.37 -18.20 -3.87
N VAL A 340 -9.20 -18.78 -4.19
CA VAL A 340 -8.88 -19.26 -5.55
C VAL A 340 -9.78 -20.45 -5.94
N GLN A 341 -10.18 -21.29 -4.98
CA GLN A 341 -11.05 -22.45 -5.22
C GLN A 341 -12.46 -22.02 -5.65
N GLU A 342 -13.04 -21.01 -4.99
CA GLU A 342 -14.32 -20.40 -5.39
C GLU A 342 -14.29 -19.91 -6.85
N PHE A 343 -13.12 -19.48 -7.31
CA PHE A 343 -12.95 -18.99 -8.67
C PHE A 343 -12.91 -20.11 -9.73
N MET A 344 -12.45 -21.30 -9.34
CA MET A 344 -12.18 -22.43 -10.25
C MET A 344 -13.40 -23.29 -10.58
N GLN A 345 -14.48 -23.25 -9.77
CA GLN A 345 -15.71 -24.05 -9.97
C GLN A 345 -15.46 -25.58 -10.05
N VAL A 346 -14.46 -26.07 -9.33
CA VAL A 346 -14.13 -27.49 -9.18
C VAL A 346 -14.01 -27.81 -7.70
N ASP A 347 -14.53 -28.96 -7.30
CA ASP A 347 -14.52 -29.43 -5.91
C ASP A 347 -13.11 -29.92 -5.54
N ILE A 348 -12.42 -29.21 -4.66
CA ILE A 348 -11.04 -29.46 -4.21
C ILE A 348 -11.01 -29.30 -2.69
N PRO A 349 -10.30 -30.14 -1.92
CA PRO A 349 -10.17 -29.96 -0.48
C PRO A 349 -9.56 -28.60 -0.11
N PRO A 350 -9.96 -27.99 1.03
CA PRO A 350 -9.38 -26.73 1.48
C PRO A 350 -7.87 -26.85 1.71
N LEU A 351 -7.13 -25.83 1.27
CA LEU A 351 -5.70 -25.65 1.49
C LEU A 351 -5.47 -25.18 2.94
N ASP A 352 -4.41 -25.69 3.58
CA ASP A 352 -4.02 -25.32 4.93
C ASP A 352 -2.58 -24.77 4.97
N LEU A 353 -2.49 -23.50 5.34
CA LEU A 353 -1.29 -22.67 5.49
C LEU A 353 -1.15 -22.16 6.95
N SER A 354 -1.82 -22.81 7.92
CA SER A 354 -1.89 -22.38 9.32
C SER A 354 -0.55 -22.35 10.07
N SER A 355 0.53 -22.89 9.50
CA SER A 355 1.86 -23.00 10.09
C SER A 355 2.65 -21.68 10.25
N LEU A 356 1.99 -20.51 10.31
CA LEU A 356 2.65 -19.21 10.12
C LEU A 356 2.55 -18.17 11.26
N GLN A 357 1.60 -18.19 12.22
CA GLN A 357 1.46 -17.12 13.28
C GLN A 357 0.87 -17.60 14.65
N GLU A 358 1.00 -16.79 15.73
CA GLU A 358 0.73 -17.09 17.18
C GLU A 358 -0.03 -15.94 17.91
N VAL A 359 -0.43 -15.89 19.21
CA VAL A 359 0.16 -16.21 20.56
C VAL A 359 -0.96 -16.56 21.60
N ASN A 360 -0.66 -17.28 22.72
CA ASN A 360 -1.64 -17.77 23.73
C ASN A 360 -1.36 -17.25 25.17
N ASP A 361 -2.38 -16.77 25.89
CA ASP A 361 -2.32 -16.32 27.32
C ASP A 361 -1.09 -15.44 27.68
N ALA A 362 -1.15 -14.16 27.33
CA ALA A 362 -0.09 -13.20 27.57
C ALA A 362 0.14 -12.83 29.05
N ALA A 363 -0.91 -12.83 29.89
CA ALA A 363 -0.75 -12.39 31.28
C ALA A 363 0.22 -13.30 32.04
N ARG A 364 0.06 -14.62 31.86
CA ARG A 364 0.93 -15.63 32.44
C ARG A 364 2.31 -15.68 31.75
N ALA A 365 2.37 -15.44 30.44
CA ALA A 365 3.63 -15.31 29.72
C ALA A 365 4.49 -14.16 30.26
N ILE A 366 3.90 -12.99 30.57
CA ILE A 366 4.63 -11.85 31.15
C ILE A 366 5.23 -12.20 32.51
N GLU A 367 4.47 -12.82 33.42
CA GLU A 367 5.00 -13.25 34.72
C GLU A 367 6.14 -14.27 34.57
N PHE A 368 6.01 -15.23 33.65
CA PHE A 368 7.06 -16.20 33.37
C PHE A 368 8.33 -15.54 32.80
N TYR A 369 8.21 -14.70 31.77
CA TYR A 369 9.36 -14.03 31.15
C TYR A 369 10.06 -13.03 32.07
N THR A 370 9.31 -12.30 32.91
CA THR A 370 9.89 -11.36 33.88
C THR A 370 10.63 -12.08 35.01
N SER A 371 10.07 -13.18 35.56
CA SER A 371 10.65 -13.91 36.70
C SER A 371 11.76 -14.90 36.32
N VAL A 372 11.63 -15.60 35.19
CA VAL A 372 12.56 -16.65 34.76
C VAL A 372 13.66 -16.08 33.86
N PHE A 373 13.28 -15.30 32.84
CA PHE A 373 14.21 -14.76 31.84
C PHE A 373 14.73 -13.35 32.18
N GLY A 374 14.23 -12.72 33.24
CA GLY A 374 14.67 -11.39 33.67
C GLY A 374 14.19 -10.25 32.76
N ALA A 375 13.17 -10.48 31.95
CA ALA A 375 12.60 -9.45 31.08
C ALA A 375 12.03 -8.28 31.89
N THR A 376 12.13 -7.06 31.36
CA THR A 376 11.50 -5.87 31.94
C THR A 376 10.27 -5.48 31.15
N GLU A 377 9.09 -5.48 31.77
CA GLU A 377 7.88 -4.92 31.15
C GLU A 377 8.03 -3.40 30.98
N LYS A 378 7.77 -2.90 29.77
CA LYS A 378 7.77 -1.45 29.47
C LYS A 378 6.37 -0.84 29.64
N PHE A 379 5.37 -1.50 29.06
CA PHE A 379 3.95 -1.17 29.24
C PHE A 379 3.05 -2.31 28.75
N ARG A 380 1.80 -2.28 29.18
CA ARG A 380 0.69 -3.09 28.63
C ARG A 380 -0.56 -2.24 28.39
N LEU A 381 -1.42 -2.71 27.50
CA LEU A 381 -2.74 -2.18 27.21
C LEU A 381 -3.76 -3.33 27.36
N THR A 382 -4.81 -3.09 28.15
CA THR A 382 -5.90 -4.05 28.34
C THR A 382 -7.18 -3.58 27.65
N ASP A 383 -8.02 -4.53 27.25
CA ASP A 383 -9.39 -4.26 26.84
C ASP A 383 -10.28 -3.89 28.07
N PRO A 384 -11.56 -3.53 27.87
CA PRO A 384 -12.48 -3.26 28.98
C PRO A 384 -12.82 -4.47 29.87
N SER A 385 -12.51 -5.71 29.46
CA SER A 385 -12.69 -6.91 30.29
C SER A 385 -11.46 -7.23 31.16
N GLY A 386 -10.31 -6.62 30.86
CA GLY A 386 -9.04 -6.79 31.56
C GLY A 386 -8.01 -7.64 30.81
N ARG A 387 -8.36 -8.19 29.64
CA ARG A 387 -7.49 -9.02 28.80
C ARG A 387 -6.43 -8.16 28.12
N ILE A 388 -5.19 -8.63 28.08
CA ILE A 388 -4.06 -7.89 27.51
C ILE A 388 -4.11 -7.93 25.98
N GLY A 389 -4.56 -6.83 25.37
CA GLY A 389 -4.53 -6.67 23.91
C GLY A 389 -3.13 -6.38 23.36
N HIS A 390 -2.21 -5.87 24.19
CA HIS A 390 -0.81 -5.66 23.82
C HIS A 390 0.07 -5.46 25.05
N ALA A 391 1.25 -6.09 25.09
CA ALA A 391 2.32 -5.79 26.04
C ALA A 391 3.69 -5.83 25.37
N VAL A 392 4.62 -5.03 25.88
CA VAL A 392 6.01 -4.95 25.41
C VAL A 392 6.97 -5.30 26.54
N LEU A 393 7.77 -6.33 26.32
CA LEU A 393 8.84 -6.77 27.20
C LEU A 393 10.21 -6.48 26.58
N ASP A 394 11.20 -6.22 27.41
CA ASP A 394 12.58 -5.91 27.02
C ASP A 394 13.56 -6.89 27.65
N PHE A 395 14.34 -7.54 26.80
CA PHE A 395 15.37 -8.50 27.12
C PHE A 395 16.74 -7.86 26.86
N GLY A 396 17.07 -6.83 27.65
CA GLY A 396 18.38 -6.17 27.60
C GLY A 396 18.67 -5.36 26.33
N GLY A 397 17.64 -4.80 25.68
CA GLY A 397 17.75 -4.01 24.45
C GLY A 397 17.02 -4.62 23.25
N THR A 398 16.56 -5.87 23.35
CA THR A 398 15.69 -6.51 22.36
C THR A 398 14.26 -6.60 22.90
N THR A 399 13.28 -6.08 22.15
CA THR A 399 11.87 -6.10 22.59
C THR A 399 11.07 -7.25 22.00
N LEU A 400 10.35 -7.96 22.86
CA LEU A 400 9.31 -8.93 22.49
C LEU A 400 7.94 -8.28 22.71
N MET A 401 7.02 -8.47 21.77
CA MET A 401 5.64 -7.99 21.86
C MET A 401 4.70 -9.20 21.92
N LEU A 402 3.67 -9.13 22.75
CA LEU A 402 2.74 -10.23 22.98
C LEU A 402 1.34 -9.72 23.34
N ALA A 403 0.33 -10.57 23.18
CA ALA A 403 -1.08 -10.32 23.50
C ALA A 403 -1.75 -11.63 23.95
N GLU A 404 -2.87 -11.53 24.66
CA GLU A 404 -3.70 -12.69 24.98
C GLU A 404 -4.33 -13.26 23.71
N GLU A 405 -4.85 -14.50 23.79
CA GLU A 405 -5.76 -14.96 22.75
C GLU A 405 -6.96 -14.01 22.68
N PHE A 406 -7.34 -13.69 21.45
CA PHE A 406 -8.67 -13.22 21.12
C PHE A 406 -9.23 -14.14 20.02
N PRO A 407 -9.80 -15.30 20.39
CA PRO A 407 -10.39 -16.23 19.43
C PRO A 407 -11.48 -15.57 18.58
N GLU A 408 -12.17 -14.55 19.12
CA GLU A 408 -13.13 -13.72 18.40
C GLU A 408 -12.53 -12.87 17.27
N PHE A 409 -11.20 -12.67 17.28
CA PHE A 409 -10.42 -11.97 16.26
C PHE A 409 -9.39 -12.89 15.58
N GLY A 410 -9.50 -14.21 15.76
CA GLY A 410 -8.57 -15.20 15.20
C GLY A 410 -7.17 -15.23 15.83
N ILE A 411 -6.95 -14.50 16.93
CA ILE A 411 -5.68 -14.48 17.65
C ILE A 411 -5.65 -15.70 18.58
N LEU A 412 -4.92 -16.73 18.16
CA LEU A 412 -4.74 -18.00 18.86
C LEU A 412 -3.24 -18.29 19.03
N GLY A 413 -2.86 -19.14 19.98
CA GLY A 413 -1.46 -19.56 20.09
C GLY A 413 -1.22 -20.99 20.55
N PRO A 414 0.02 -21.32 20.98
CA PRO A 414 0.55 -22.67 20.85
C PRO A 414 -0.24 -23.80 21.53
N LEU A 415 -0.88 -23.54 22.68
CA LEU A 415 -1.68 -24.55 23.36
C LEU A 415 -2.99 -24.87 22.60
N THR A 416 -3.72 -23.84 22.18
CA THR A 416 -4.93 -23.97 21.33
C THR A 416 -4.60 -24.52 19.95
N LEU A 417 -3.44 -24.18 19.38
CA LEU A 417 -2.95 -24.65 18.09
C LEU A 417 -2.26 -26.04 18.16
N GLY A 418 -2.00 -26.57 19.36
CA GLY A 418 -1.31 -27.85 19.56
C GLY A 418 0.20 -27.86 19.24
N GLY A 419 0.80 -26.69 19.00
CA GLY A 419 2.21 -26.55 18.62
C GLY A 419 2.61 -25.11 18.33
N THR A 420 3.91 -24.88 18.16
CA THR A 420 4.53 -23.61 17.75
C THR A 420 5.44 -23.87 16.56
N THR A 421 5.52 -22.93 15.62
CA THR A 421 6.37 -23.05 14.41
C THR A 421 7.67 -22.26 14.50
N VAL A 422 7.89 -21.54 15.61
CA VAL A 422 9.13 -20.84 15.91
C VAL A 422 9.84 -21.47 17.09
N THR A 423 11.16 -21.28 17.18
CA THR A 423 11.91 -21.50 18.42
C THR A 423 12.70 -20.24 18.70
N MET A 424 12.43 -19.60 19.84
CA MET A 424 13.11 -18.38 20.23
C MET A 424 14.44 -18.74 20.91
N HIS A 425 15.55 -18.25 20.36
CA HIS A 425 16.85 -18.36 21.02
C HIS A 425 17.06 -17.16 21.94
N LEU A 426 17.28 -17.41 23.23
CA LEU A 426 17.62 -16.40 24.22
C LEU A 426 19.03 -16.65 24.76
N GLN A 427 19.93 -15.71 24.50
CA GLN A 427 21.25 -15.65 25.12
C GLN A 427 21.17 -15.11 26.54
N VAL A 428 21.81 -15.80 27.49
CA VAL A 428 21.80 -15.50 28.93
C VAL A 428 23.20 -15.68 29.52
N ASP A 429 23.43 -15.22 30.76
CA ASP A 429 24.72 -15.42 31.44
C ASP A 429 24.92 -16.88 31.92
N ASP A 430 23.86 -17.56 32.36
CA ASP A 430 23.90 -18.93 32.92
C ASP A 430 22.67 -19.73 32.45
N ALA A 431 22.87 -20.56 31.42
CA ALA A 431 21.81 -21.38 30.84
C ALA A 431 21.26 -22.41 31.84
N ASP A 432 22.12 -23.07 32.62
CA ASP A 432 21.71 -24.04 33.65
C ASP A 432 20.85 -23.41 34.75
N ALA A 433 21.18 -22.20 35.19
CA ALA A 433 20.39 -21.47 36.19
C ALA A 433 19.05 -20.98 35.63
N VAL A 434 18.98 -20.59 34.35
CA VAL A 434 17.72 -20.19 33.70
C VAL A 434 16.82 -21.42 33.47
N ILE A 435 17.36 -22.52 32.93
CA ILE A 435 16.58 -23.74 32.65
C ILE A 435 16.03 -24.37 33.94
N ARG A 436 16.81 -24.41 35.04
CA ARG A 436 16.30 -24.88 36.35
C ARG A 436 15.15 -24.01 36.86
N ARG A 437 15.28 -22.68 36.81
CA ARG A 437 14.20 -21.76 37.20
C ARG A 437 12.97 -21.89 36.31
N ALA A 438 13.15 -22.16 35.02
CA ALA A 438 12.05 -22.43 34.10
C ALA A 438 11.28 -23.70 34.49
N ALA A 439 11.99 -24.79 34.81
CA ALA A 439 11.37 -26.04 35.28
C ALA A 439 10.62 -25.84 36.62
N GLU A 440 11.20 -25.11 37.57
CA GLU A 440 10.55 -24.74 38.84
C GLU A 440 9.30 -23.87 38.62
N ALA A 441 9.30 -23.01 37.59
CA ALA A 441 8.17 -22.19 37.17
C ALA A 441 7.16 -22.92 36.24
N GLY A 442 7.31 -24.23 36.04
CA GLY A 442 6.36 -25.08 35.32
C GLY A 442 6.57 -25.20 33.81
N ALA A 443 7.76 -24.85 33.29
CA ALA A 443 8.14 -25.18 31.92
C ALA A 443 8.42 -26.68 31.75
N GLU A 444 8.10 -27.21 30.57
CA GLU A 444 8.49 -28.57 30.16
C GLU A 444 9.91 -28.51 29.57
N ILE A 445 10.85 -29.27 30.15
CA ILE A 445 12.22 -29.34 29.63
C ILE A 445 12.26 -30.41 28.54
N GLU A 446 12.44 -29.98 27.29
CA GLU A 446 12.54 -30.88 26.14
C GLU A 446 13.94 -31.52 26.04
N SER A 447 14.99 -30.79 26.47
CA SER A 447 16.32 -31.36 26.71
C SER A 447 17.15 -30.51 27.67
N ASP A 448 17.93 -31.18 28.53
CA ASP A 448 18.87 -30.54 29.45
C ASP A 448 19.96 -29.73 28.71
N PRO A 449 20.60 -28.74 29.38
CA PRO A 449 21.69 -27.97 28.81
C PRO A 449 22.95 -28.82 28.60
N GLU A 450 23.43 -28.82 27.36
CA GLU A 450 24.67 -29.49 26.94
C GLU A 450 25.60 -28.54 26.19
N ASP A 451 26.89 -28.87 26.17
CA ASP A 451 27.92 -28.11 25.44
C ASP A 451 27.83 -28.44 23.95
N GLN A 452 27.27 -27.52 23.16
CA GLN A 452 26.91 -27.75 21.78
C GLN A 452 28.09 -27.59 20.81
N PHE A 453 27.99 -28.27 19.66
CA PHE A 453 29.02 -28.27 18.63
C PHE A 453 29.37 -26.85 18.10
N TYR A 454 28.43 -25.92 18.19
CA TYR A 454 28.53 -24.51 17.78
C TYR A 454 29.14 -23.56 18.83
N GLY A 455 29.61 -24.06 19.99
CA GLY A 455 30.35 -23.24 20.95
C GLY A 455 29.49 -22.52 21.99
N GLU A 456 28.27 -22.98 22.20
CA GLU A 456 27.36 -22.51 23.26
C GLU A 456 26.97 -23.67 24.17
N ARG A 457 26.70 -23.39 25.44
CA ARG A 457 25.98 -24.33 26.31
C ARG A 457 24.51 -24.00 26.19
N SER A 458 23.70 -24.90 25.65
CA SER A 458 22.27 -24.65 25.48
C SER A 458 21.40 -25.89 25.67
N GLY A 459 20.16 -25.64 26.10
CA GLY A 459 19.10 -26.63 26.25
C GLY A 459 17.79 -26.10 25.69
N TRP A 460 16.81 -26.99 25.52
CA TRP A 460 15.50 -26.67 24.94
C TRP A 460 14.39 -26.87 25.96
N LEU A 461 13.47 -25.91 26.02
CA LEU A 461 12.30 -25.96 26.88
C LEU A 461 11.06 -25.45 26.16
N ARG A 462 9.89 -25.82 26.68
CA ARG A 462 8.60 -25.26 26.33
C ARG A 462 8.03 -24.53 27.53
N ASP A 463 7.72 -23.26 27.38
CA ASP A 463 7.17 -22.46 28.47
C ASP A 463 5.70 -22.83 28.77
N PRO A 464 5.13 -22.35 29.90
CA PRO A 464 3.76 -22.66 30.28
C PRO A 464 2.67 -22.16 29.31
N SER A 465 2.98 -21.25 28.37
CA SER A 465 2.11 -20.78 27.28
C SER A 465 2.32 -21.55 25.97
N GLY A 466 3.22 -22.53 25.98
CA GLY A 466 3.44 -23.50 24.91
C GLY A 466 4.49 -23.11 23.87
N HIS A 467 5.18 -21.97 24.02
CA HIS A 467 6.25 -21.58 23.10
C HIS A 467 7.55 -22.32 23.39
N ARG A 468 8.32 -22.56 22.34
CA ARG A 468 9.56 -23.31 22.37
C ARG A 468 10.74 -22.34 22.42
N TRP A 469 11.62 -22.56 23.39
CA TRP A 469 12.81 -21.76 23.62
C TRP A 469 14.06 -22.63 23.52
N ASN A 470 15.10 -22.11 22.88
CA ASN A 470 16.47 -22.54 23.13
C ASN A 470 17.07 -21.49 24.08
N ILE A 471 17.61 -21.93 25.21
CA ILE A 471 18.27 -21.06 26.18
C ILE A 471 19.77 -21.37 26.12
N GLY A 472 20.58 -20.40 25.69
CA GLY A 472 22.00 -20.58 25.45
C GLY A 472 22.87 -19.58 26.23
N HIS A 473 24.08 -19.99 26.58
CA HIS A 473 25.17 -19.05 26.85
C HIS A 473 26.40 -19.36 26.00
N PHE A 474 27.18 -18.33 25.70
CA PHE A 474 28.40 -18.47 24.89
C PHE A 474 29.54 -19.11 25.68
N LEU A 475 30.15 -20.18 25.13
CA LEU A 475 31.36 -20.81 25.70
C LEU A 475 32.63 -20.38 24.95
N ALA A 476 32.61 -20.46 23.61
CA ALA A 476 33.77 -20.17 22.78
C ALA A 476 33.38 -19.88 21.32
N GLU A 477 34.18 -19.07 20.64
CA GLU A 477 34.04 -18.83 19.20
C GLU A 477 34.52 -20.08 18.43
N VAL A 478 33.71 -20.54 17.47
CA VAL A 478 34.01 -21.71 16.64
C VAL A 478 33.89 -21.29 15.18
N THR A 479 34.90 -21.58 14.35
CA THR A 479 34.82 -21.22 12.92
C THR A 479 33.79 -22.09 12.20
N PRO A 480 33.18 -21.62 11.10
CA PRO A 480 32.20 -22.39 10.33
C PRO A 480 32.70 -23.78 9.90
N GLU A 481 33.98 -23.90 9.54
CA GLU A 481 34.60 -25.18 9.14
C GLU A 481 34.68 -26.16 10.32
N GLU A 482 35.03 -25.67 11.50
CA GLU A 482 35.13 -26.48 12.71
C GLU A 482 33.73 -26.84 13.26
N MET A 483 32.75 -25.94 13.17
CA MET A 483 31.34 -26.26 13.45
C MET A 483 30.82 -27.36 12.51
N GLN A 484 31.05 -27.23 11.20
CA GLN A 484 30.66 -28.25 10.22
C GLN A 484 31.35 -29.59 10.49
N ARG A 485 32.62 -29.60 10.88
CA ARG A 485 33.36 -30.83 11.25
C ARG A 485 32.71 -31.53 12.44
N ARG A 486 32.42 -30.77 13.52
CA ARG A 486 31.79 -31.30 14.74
C ARG A 486 30.37 -31.81 14.48
N PHE A 487 29.56 -31.04 13.77
CA PHE A 487 28.19 -31.43 13.38
C PHE A 487 28.18 -32.72 12.55
N THR A 488 29.11 -32.83 11.59
CA THR A 488 29.25 -34.05 10.77
C THR A 488 29.57 -35.27 11.64
N ALA A 489 30.53 -35.15 12.56
CA ALA A 489 30.93 -36.25 13.44
C ALA A 489 29.81 -36.70 14.39
N MET A 490 28.99 -35.75 14.88
CA MET A 490 27.79 -36.01 15.69
C MET A 490 26.75 -36.81 14.88
N MET A 491 26.43 -36.34 13.67
CA MET A 491 25.42 -36.98 12.80
C MET A 491 25.84 -38.36 12.27
N THR A 492 27.14 -38.64 12.12
CA THR A 492 27.64 -39.96 11.68
C THR A 492 27.87 -40.95 12.82
N GLY A 493 27.57 -40.58 14.07
CA GLY A 493 27.78 -41.45 15.24
C GLY A 493 29.25 -41.77 15.54
N THR A 494 30.18 -41.07 14.90
CA THR A 494 31.63 -41.20 15.10
C THR A 494 32.08 -40.23 16.20
N GLY A 495 31.49 -40.40 17.38
CA GLY A 495 31.99 -39.78 18.62
C GLY A 495 33.26 -40.48 19.08
N ASN A 496 34.22 -39.70 19.59
CA ASN A 496 35.53 -40.14 20.04
C ASN A 496 35.78 -39.63 21.46
#